data_AF-A0A4U0WM11-F1
#
_entry.id   AF-A0A4U0WM11-F1
#
_cell.length_a   1.000
_cell.length_b   1.000
_cell.length_c   1.000
_cell.angle_alpha   90.00
_cell.angle_beta   90.00
_cell.angle_gamma   90.00
#
_symmetry.space_group_name_H-M   'P 1'
#
loop_
_entity.id
_entity.type
_entity.pdbx_description
1 polymer ?
#
loop_
_entity_poly.entity_id
_entity_poly.type
_entity_poly.pdbx_seq_one_letter_code
_entity_poly.pdbx_strand_id
1 'polypeptide(L)'
;MTPKTKVMVKSTARTTRAFLMNILKKNPNHPMAGRIQGYIERLHQSLVDILDETSRKRAAPSEPTDGLDSAKRQRLGADVPGTLPGRPDIPALPQGPVSYAQLFTLTTDEGSKSFDVQTIPIELVVQILVPILAQIGVTNLNDAINAVRARYLSLGRTPPTTALDAAKLATGAPPQGDDDEDDDYEPDYPIEDAEQIVNKLNNAPPDDLPPERPPEVALGPFRIPQPPPLTEEETEEHSKGTVRRVFGTMSALDGTTAAKSAVTGVNRLAASDYDRDAWVTMICRLATRASAGLENSKVKSEGESNQSLSRQAFSVSDSIRDTLYMYVVEDFRRRIDIAISWLNEEWYNDQIQLKQDENSVQHYQRWVLRVLDGIVPYLDAKDKVLIRFLSEIPGMNVDILARVKKLARDPERVTLAIQSLQYLLLMRPPVREICIDALEDLWRNYDDAKAPSAKLLTKYRPHVLQEATTNGSTEGMKTE
;
A
#
# COMPACT_ATOMS: atom_id res chain seq x y z
N MET A 1 10.85 10.57 -0.09
CA MET A 1 10.73 11.06 -1.49
C MET A 1 12.13 11.45 -1.95
N THR A 2 12.63 10.91 -3.07
CA THR A 2 14.01 11.20 -3.51
C THR A 2 14.13 12.61 -4.10
N PRO A 3 15.34 13.22 -4.11
CA PRO A 3 15.56 14.52 -4.74
C PRO A 3 15.12 14.57 -6.21
N LYS A 4 15.37 13.48 -6.95
CA LYS A 4 14.92 13.32 -8.34
C LYS A 4 13.39 13.41 -8.45
N THR A 5 12.65 12.73 -7.58
CA THR A 5 11.18 12.80 -7.56
C THR A 5 10.67 14.19 -7.19
N LYS A 6 11.31 14.89 -6.25
CA LYS A 6 10.94 16.29 -5.88
C LYS A 6 11.05 17.23 -7.09
N VAL A 7 12.15 17.13 -7.85
CA VAL A 7 12.35 17.93 -9.07
C VAL A 7 11.30 17.60 -10.13
N MET A 8 11.01 16.32 -10.35
CA MET A 8 9.99 15.87 -11.30
C MET A 8 8.58 16.38 -10.94
N VAL A 9 8.22 16.37 -9.65
CA VAL A 9 6.92 16.88 -9.19
C VAL A 9 6.84 18.40 -9.39
N LYS A 10 7.90 19.14 -9.03
CA LYS A 10 7.96 20.61 -9.22
C LYS A 10 7.89 21.00 -10.70
N SER A 11 8.62 20.29 -11.58
CA SER A 11 8.61 20.57 -13.02
C SER A 11 7.24 20.27 -13.63
N THR A 12 6.67 19.11 -13.33
CA THR A 12 5.35 18.69 -13.84
C THR A 12 4.27 19.67 -13.41
N ALA A 13 4.23 20.02 -12.12
CA ALA A 13 3.24 20.95 -11.59
C ALA A 13 3.39 22.37 -12.14
N ARG A 14 4.63 22.86 -12.34
CA ARG A 14 4.88 24.15 -13.00
C ARG A 14 4.37 24.16 -14.43
N THR A 15 4.66 23.10 -15.20
CA THR A 15 4.21 22.96 -16.60
C THR A 15 2.69 22.90 -16.68
N THR A 16 2.04 22.09 -15.83
CA THR A 16 0.57 21.99 -15.77
C THR A 16 -0.08 23.31 -15.41
N ARG A 17 0.46 24.04 -14.42
CA ARG A 17 -0.05 25.37 -14.04
C ARG A 17 0.11 26.38 -15.17
N ALA A 18 1.26 26.42 -15.84
CA ALA A 18 1.50 27.31 -16.97
C ALA A 18 0.54 27.02 -18.13
N PHE A 19 0.30 25.74 -18.44
CA PHE A 19 -0.64 25.30 -19.46
C PHE A 19 -2.08 25.72 -19.15
N LEU A 20 -2.57 25.41 -17.96
CA LEU A 20 -3.94 25.75 -17.53
C LEU A 20 -4.15 27.28 -17.45
N MET A 21 -3.16 28.02 -16.99
CA MET A 21 -3.20 29.49 -17.00
C MET A 21 -3.24 30.06 -18.42
N ASN A 22 -2.49 29.48 -19.36
CA ASN A 22 -2.54 29.90 -20.76
C ASN A 22 -3.90 29.61 -21.41
N ILE A 23 -4.54 28.49 -21.08
CA ILE A 23 -5.92 28.20 -21.51
C ILE A 23 -6.89 29.25 -20.97
N LEU A 24 -6.79 29.57 -19.67
CA LEU A 24 -7.65 30.54 -19.02
C LEU A 24 -7.47 31.95 -19.59
N LYS A 25 -6.23 32.36 -19.87
CA LYS A 25 -5.93 33.65 -20.51
C LYS A 25 -6.52 33.76 -21.91
N LYS A 26 -6.50 32.68 -22.68
CA LYS A 26 -7.08 32.66 -24.04
C LYS A 26 -8.60 32.62 -24.04
N ASN A 27 -9.21 32.01 -23.02
CA ASN A 27 -10.67 31.82 -22.93
C ASN A 27 -11.19 32.15 -21.51
N PRO A 28 -11.19 33.43 -21.11
CA PRO A 28 -11.53 33.82 -19.74
C PRO A 28 -12.99 33.53 -19.37
N ASN A 29 -13.90 33.56 -20.35
CA ASN A 29 -15.34 33.36 -20.14
C ASN A 29 -15.79 31.90 -20.31
N HIS A 30 -14.87 30.94 -20.35
CA HIS A 30 -15.23 29.52 -20.52
C HIS A 30 -16.00 28.99 -19.28
N PRO A 31 -17.06 28.17 -19.44
CA PRO A 31 -17.84 27.65 -18.30
C PRO A 31 -17.04 26.90 -17.23
N MET A 32 -15.88 26.34 -17.59
CA MET A 32 -14.97 25.65 -16.66
C MET A 32 -13.88 26.55 -16.05
N ALA A 33 -13.84 27.85 -16.36
CA ALA A 33 -12.80 28.78 -15.91
C ALA A 33 -12.61 28.76 -14.38
N GLY A 34 -13.70 28.85 -13.62
CA GLY A 34 -13.65 28.78 -12.15
C GLY A 34 -13.17 27.43 -11.62
N ARG A 35 -13.50 26.32 -12.29
CA ARG A 35 -12.97 24.98 -11.92
C ARG A 35 -11.48 24.90 -12.17
N ILE A 36 -11.01 25.41 -13.32
CA ILE A 36 -9.59 25.45 -13.67
C ILE A 36 -8.81 26.28 -12.64
N GLN A 37 -9.30 27.46 -12.27
CA GLN A 37 -8.71 28.27 -11.20
C GLN A 37 -8.64 27.50 -9.87
N GLY A 38 -9.73 26.85 -9.47
CA GLY A 38 -9.75 26.02 -8.24
C GLY A 38 -8.82 24.81 -8.29
N TYR A 39 -8.55 24.23 -9.46
CA TYR A 39 -7.53 23.19 -9.62
C TYR A 39 -6.11 23.74 -9.55
N ILE A 40 -5.86 24.91 -10.13
CA ILE A 40 -4.55 25.57 -10.05
C ILE A 40 -4.20 25.90 -8.60
N GLU A 41 -5.16 26.41 -7.83
CA GLU A 41 -4.96 26.76 -6.41
C GLU A 41 -4.72 25.50 -5.57
N ARG A 42 -5.53 24.45 -5.73
CA ARG A 42 -5.31 23.16 -5.06
C ARG A 42 -3.96 22.53 -5.41
N LEU A 43 -3.55 22.62 -6.67
CA LEU A 43 -2.25 22.12 -7.12
C LEU A 43 -1.10 22.94 -6.51
N HIS A 44 -1.28 24.24 -6.34
CA HIS A 44 -0.32 25.08 -5.64
C HIS A 44 -0.22 24.72 -4.16
N GLN A 45 -1.36 24.59 -3.46
CA GLN A 45 -1.40 24.21 -2.05
C GLN A 45 -0.78 22.83 -1.82
N SER A 46 -1.16 21.82 -2.62
CA SER A 46 -0.56 20.48 -2.50
C SER A 46 0.94 20.45 -2.79
N LEU A 47 1.45 21.28 -3.70
CA LEU A 47 2.89 21.41 -3.90
C LEU A 47 3.59 21.97 -2.67
N VAL A 48 2.99 22.98 -2.03
CA VAL A 48 3.49 23.54 -0.77
C VAL A 48 3.51 22.44 0.28
N ASP A 49 2.41 21.73 0.50
CA ASP A 49 2.32 20.65 1.50
C ASP A 49 3.29 19.48 1.22
N ILE A 50 3.63 19.21 -0.05
CA ILE A 50 4.55 18.12 -0.44
C ILE A 50 6.02 18.53 -0.28
N LEU A 51 6.37 19.78 -0.60
CA LEU A 51 7.73 20.29 -0.62
C LEU A 51 8.15 20.96 0.70
N ASP A 52 7.19 21.37 1.51
CA ASP A 52 7.41 21.90 2.84
C ASP A 52 7.77 20.75 3.80
N GLU A 53 9.04 20.36 3.80
CA GLU A 53 9.58 19.39 4.76
C GLU A 53 9.56 19.89 6.20
N THR A 54 9.34 21.19 6.39
CA THR A 54 9.12 21.82 7.70
C THR A 54 7.79 21.38 8.32
N SER A 55 6.80 20.98 7.51
CA SER A 55 5.53 20.38 7.97
C SER A 55 5.63 18.87 8.27
N ARG A 56 6.68 18.20 7.76
CA ARG A 56 6.91 16.75 7.92
C ARG A 56 8.00 16.40 8.92
N LYS A 57 8.88 17.34 9.28
CA LYS A 57 9.29 17.37 10.69
C LYS A 57 7.99 17.57 11.44
N ARG A 58 7.54 16.56 12.19
CA ARG A 58 6.61 16.85 13.27
C ARG A 58 7.17 18.11 13.94
N ALA A 59 6.39 19.18 14.04
CA ALA A 59 6.52 19.98 15.24
C ALA A 59 6.54 18.93 16.34
N ALA A 60 7.66 18.82 17.08
CA ALA A 60 7.75 17.90 18.21
C ALA A 60 6.40 17.97 18.90
N PRO A 61 5.65 16.84 19.00
CA PRO A 61 4.23 16.88 19.35
C PRO A 61 4.13 17.85 20.47
N SER A 62 3.44 18.98 20.24
CA SER A 62 3.37 20.09 21.19
C SER A 62 3.16 19.41 22.51
N GLU A 63 4.17 19.48 23.39
CA GLU A 63 4.11 18.81 24.67
C GLU A 63 2.72 19.14 25.20
N PRO A 64 1.92 18.15 25.62
CA PRO A 64 0.62 18.45 26.18
C PRO A 64 0.90 19.49 27.24
N THR A 65 0.47 20.72 26.93
CA THR A 65 0.86 21.95 27.61
C THR A 65 0.94 21.61 29.07
N ASP A 66 2.16 21.55 29.59
CA ASP A 66 2.39 21.14 30.97
C ASP A 66 1.49 22.02 31.82
N GLY A 67 0.55 21.41 32.53
CA GLY A 67 -0.43 22.08 33.36
C GLY A 67 0.20 22.68 34.62
N LEU A 68 1.46 23.09 34.53
CA LEU A 68 2.34 23.50 35.61
C LEU A 68 3.09 24.80 35.27
N ASP A 69 2.41 25.76 34.64
CA ASP A 69 2.79 27.17 34.84
C ASP A 69 2.06 27.71 36.08
N SER A 70 2.54 27.29 37.25
CA SER A 70 2.01 27.65 38.58
C SER A 70 2.19 29.15 38.92
N ALA A 71 2.91 29.90 38.08
CA ALA A 71 3.14 31.33 38.26
C ALA A 71 2.03 32.25 37.71
N LYS A 72 1.05 31.72 36.94
CA LYS A 72 -0.05 32.52 36.35
C LYS A 72 -1.46 32.24 36.87
N ARG A 73 -1.64 31.38 37.88
CA ARG A 73 -2.95 31.12 38.50
C ARG A 73 -2.99 31.35 40.02
N GLN A 74 -2.18 32.26 40.53
CA GLN A 74 -2.41 32.80 41.87
C GLN A 74 -3.33 34.02 41.80
N ARG A 75 -4.64 33.76 41.71
CA ARG A 75 -5.75 34.52 42.30
C ARG A 75 -7.05 34.22 41.57
N LEU A 76 -7.82 33.31 42.15
CA LEU A 76 -9.27 33.44 42.40
C LEU A 76 -9.72 32.09 42.96
N GLY A 77 -9.85 32.04 44.30
CA GLY A 77 -10.41 30.90 45.00
C GLY A 77 -11.93 30.86 44.84
N ALA A 78 -12.47 29.66 44.63
CA ALA A 78 -13.81 29.24 45.04
C ALA A 78 -13.87 27.71 45.00
N ASP A 79 -14.31 27.13 46.12
CA ASP A 79 -14.49 25.70 46.39
C ASP A 79 -15.54 25.01 45.48
N VAL A 80 -15.19 23.82 44.97
CA VAL A 80 -15.90 22.49 44.96
C VAL A 80 -17.33 22.41 44.34
N PRO A 81 -17.93 21.27 43.84
CA PRO A 81 -17.51 19.87 43.57
C PRO A 81 -17.82 19.35 42.13
N GLY A 82 -17.21 18.24 41.69
CA GLY A 82 -17.70 17.53 40.48
C GLY A 82 -16.83 16.39 39.96
N THR A 83 -16.69 15.31 40.72
CA THR A 83 -16.20 14.02 40.23
C THR A 83 -17.18 13.44 39.21
N LEU A 84 -16.73 13.26 37.96
CA LEU A 84 -17.43 12.46 36.97
C LEU A 84 -17.50 10.99 37.46
N PRO A 85 -18.69 10.37 37.52
CA PRO A 85 -18.81 8.99 37.98
C PRO A 85 -18.29 8.03 36.90
N GLY A 86 -17.39 7.13 37.29
CA GLY A 86 -16.99 5.99 36.45
C GLY A 86 -15.51 5.92 36.05
N ARG A 87 -14.67 6.90 36.41
CA ARG A 87 -13.22 6.77 36.21
C ARG A 87 -12.58 6.21 37.49
N PRO A 88 -11.86 5.07 37.45
CA PRO A 88 -11.15 4.58 38.62
C PRO A 88 -10.11 5.62 39.06
N ASP A 89 -10.11 5.94 40.35
CA ASP A 89 -9.13 6.84 40.96
C ASP A 89 -7.78 6.11 40.99
N ILE A 90 -6.87 6.46 40.07
CA ILE A 90 -5.59 5.78 39.89
C ILE A 90 -4.59 6.40 40.88
N PRO A 91 -4.02 5.63 41.82
CA PRO A 91 -3.04 6.14 42.77
C PRO A 91 -1.80 6.72 42.06
N ALA A 92 -1.21 7.79 42.58
CA ALA A 92 0.09 8.26 42.11
C ALA A 92 1.20 7.25 42.48
N LEU A 93 2.26 7.18 41.67
CA LEU A 93 3.43 6.38 42.00
C LEU A 93 4.23 7.05 43.14
N PRO A 94 4.82 6.27 44.05
CA PRO A 94 5.70 6.82 45.09
C PRO A 94 6.97 7.42 44.48
N GLN A 95 7.58 8.40 45.16
CA GLN A 95 8.88 8.94 44.77
C GLN A 95 9.98 7.92 45.08
N GLY A 96 10.85 7.61 44.10
CA GLY A 96 11.96 6.66 44.26
C GLY A 96 11.86 5.42 43.35
N PRO A 97 12.64 4.35 43.62
CA PRO A 97 12.61 3.14 42.81
C PRO A 97 11.24 2.45 42.94
N VAL A 98 10.56 2.28 41.79
CA VAL A 98 9.22 1.68 41.71
C VAL A 98 9.33 0.18 41.43
N SER A 99 8.67 -0.64 42.25
CA SER A 99 8.61 -2.10 42.02
C SER A 99 7.57 -2.48 40.96
N TYR A 100 7.69 -3.67 40.37
CA TYR A 100 6.68 -4.20 39.45
C TYR A 100 5.29 -4.27 40.10
N ALA A 101 5.20 -4.65 41.38
CA ALA A 101 3.92 -4.67 42.10
C ALA A 101 3.27 -3.27 42.14
N GLN A 102 4.06 -2.22 42.41
CA GLN A 102 3.56 -0.84 42.44
C GLN A 102 3.16 -0.33 41.05
N LEU A 103 3.87 -0.76 40.00
CA LEU A 103 3.55 -0.39 38.62
C LEU A 103 2.17 -0.88 38.19
N PHE A 104 1.87 -2.16 38.45
CA PHE A 104 0.63 -2.83 38.01
C PHE A 104 -0.56 -2.66 38.95
N THR A 105 -0.34 -2.18 40.18
CA THR A 105 -1.44 -1.97 41.15
C THR A 105 -2.21 -0.69 40.84
N LEU A 106 -3.44 -0.84 40.34
CA LEU A 106 -4.35 0.26 40.03
C LEU A 106 -5.45 0.45 41.09
N THR A 107 -5.59 -0.46 42.04
CA THR A 107 -6.59 -0.39 43.12
C THR A 107 -6.11 0.49 44.27
N THR A 108 -7.04 1.18 44.93
CA THR A 108 -6.80 1.93 46.17
C THR A 108 -6.98 1.05 47.41
N ASP A 109 -7.69 -0.07 47.30
CA ASP A 109 -8.00 -1.00 48.39
C ASP A 109 -6.74 -1.60 49.03
N GLU A 110 -6.61 -1.45 50.35
CA GLU A 110 -5.45 -1.96 51.09
C GLU A 110 -5.43 -3.49 51.18
N GLY A 111 -6.59 -4.14 51.28
CA GLY A 111 -6.68 -5.60 51.37
C GLY A 111 -6.12 -6.29 50.13
N SER A 112 -6.46 -5.77 48.95
CA SER A 112 -5.99 -6.28 47.66
C SER A 112 -4.51 -5.99 47.39
N LYS A 113 -3.94 -4.92 47.96
CA LYS A 113 -2.52 -4.54 47.80
C LYS A 113 -1.56 -5.49 48.51
N SER A 114 -1.97 -6.01 49.66
CA SER A 114 -1.15 -6.91 50.48
C SER A 114 -1.44 -8.39 50.26
N PHE A 115 -2.39 -8.71 49.38
CA PHE A 115 -2.79 -10.09 49.14
C PHE A 115 -1.82 -10.82 48.21
N ASP A 116 -1.22 -11.91 48.70
CA ASP A 116 -0.37 -12.77 47.90
C ASP A 116 -1.22 -13.84 47.16
N VAL A 117 -1.33 -13.67 45.85
CA VAL A 117 -2.09 -14.57 44.97
C VAL A 117 -1.47 -15.97 44.89
N GLN A 118 -0.18 -16.14 45.24
CA GLN A 118 0.46 -17.46 45.27
C GLN A 118 -0.12 -18.39 46.34
N THR A 119 -0.87 -17.84 47.30
CA THR A 119 -1.58 -18.64 48.31
C THR A 119 -2.81 -19.36 47.77
N ILE A 120 -3.29 -19.00 46.58
CA ILE A 120 -4.45 -19.62 45.94
C ILE A 120 -3.97 -20.72 44.97
N PRO A 121 -4.54 -21.94 45.04
CA PRO A 121 -4.31 -22.98 44.04
C PRO A 121 -4.61 -22.50 42.61
N ILE A 122 -3.69 -22.78 41.68
CA ILE A 122 -3.78 -22.28 40.30
C ILE A 122 -5.08 -22.67 39.59
N GLU A 123 -5.64 -23.83 39.89
CA GLU A 123 -6.91 -24.31 39.32
C GLU A 123 -8.07 -23.39 39.68
N LEU A 124 -8.11 -22.90 40.93
CA LEU A 124 -9.12 -21.94 41.39
C LEU A 124 -8.91 -20.57 40.76
N VAL A 125 -7.65 -20.14 40.60
CA VAL A 125 -7.32 -18.87 39.92
C VAL A 125 -7.83 -18.87 38.48
N VAL A 126 -7.61 -19.94 37.72
CA VAL A 126 -8.08 -20.05 36.33
C VAL A 126 -9.62 -20.07 36.26
N GLN A 127 -10.28 -20.80 37.16
CA GLN A 127 -11.75 -20.84 37.24
C GLN A 127 -12.37 -19.48 37.56
N ILE A 128 -11.65 -18.61 38.28
CA ILE A 128 -12.12 -17.27 38.63
C ILE A 128 -11.78 -16.26 37.53
N LEU A 129 -10.58 -16.30 36.95
CA LEU A 129 -10.11 -15.31 35.97
C LEU A 129 -10.86 -15.38 34.63
N VAL A 130 -11.15 -16.59 34.14
CA VAL A 130 -11.80 -16.74 32.82
C VAL A 130 -13.20 -16.10 32.79
N PRO A 131 -14.09 -16.34 33.78
CA PRO A 131 -15.38 -15.64 33.86
C PRO A 131 -15.25 -14.12 34.03
N ILE A 132 -14.29 -13.66 34.85
CA ILE A 132 -14.08 -12.22 35.08
C ILE A 132 -13.65 -11.51 33.79
N LEU A 133 -12.72 -12.11 33.03
CA LEU A 133 -12.26 -11.56 31.74
C LEU A 133 -13.39 -11.55 30.70
N ALA A 134 -14.28 -12.53 30.72
CA ALA A 134 -15.45 -12.57 29.82
C ALA A 134 -16.50 -11.51 30.16
N GLN A 135 -16.60 -11.08 31.42
CA GLN A 135 -17.56 -10.09 31.90
C GLN A 135 -17.02 -8.65 31.91
N ILE A 136 -15.70 -8.48 31.86
CA ILE A 136 -15.07 -7.15 31.87
C ILE A 136 -15.38 -6.38 30.58
N GLY A 137 -15.81 -5.12 30.73
CA GLY A 137 -16.01 -4.23 29.59
C GLY A 137 -14.68 -3.91 28.90
N VAL A 138 -14.63 -4.05 27.57
CA VAL A 138 -13.44 -3.80 26.74
C VAL A 138 -12.87 -2.38 26.95
N THR A 139 -13.74 -1.39 27.20
CA THR A 139 -13.34 -0.01 27.50
C THR A 139 -12.57 0.08 28.82
N ASN A 140 -13.07 -0.55 29.89
CA ASN A 140 -12.44 -0.53 31.20
C ASN A 140 -11.08 -1.24 31.20
N LEU A 141 -10.98 -2.34 30.46
CA LEU A 141 -9.72 -3.05 30.26
C LEU A 141 -8.70 -2.18 29.52
N ASN A 142 -9.12 -1.52 28.45
CA ASN A 142 -8.26 -0.60 27.70
C ASN A 142 -7.79 0.58 28.55
N ASP A 143 -8.67 1.15 29.39
CA ASP A 143 -8.33 2.25 30.30
C ASP A 143 -7.29 1.82 31.33
N ALA A 144 -7.44 0.62 31.91
CA ALA A 144 -6.48 0.04 32.85
C ALA A 144 -5.10 -0.22 32.17
N ILE A 145 -5.09 -0.77 30.96
CA ILE A 145 -3.87 -0.99 30.19
C ILE A 145 -3.16 0.33 29.88
N ASN A 146 -3.92 1.36 29.47
CA ASN A 146 -3.38 2.67 29.16
C ASN A 146 -2.83 3.37 30.41
N ALA A 147 -3.44 3.18 31.58
CA ALA A 147 -2.93 3.70 32.86
C ALA A 147 -1.55 3.12 33.21
N VAL A 148 -1.36 1.79 33.10
CA VAL A 148 -0.07 1.14 33.35
C VAL A 148 0.97 1.57 32.30
N ARG A 149 0.57 1.69 31.03
CA ARG A 149 1.45 2.17 29.96
C ARG A 149 1.93 3.60 30.21
N ALA A 150 1.05 4.49 30.67
CA ALA A 150 1.40 5.86 31.03
C ALA A 150 2.42 5.89 32.19
N ARG A 151 2.20 5.08 33.24
CA ARG A 151 3.14 4.92 34.36
C ARG A 151 4.51 4.41 33.93
N TYR A 152 4.56 3.41 33.04
CA TYR A 152 5.81 2.87 32.51
C TYR A 152 6.58 3.91 31.70
N LEU A 153 5.88 4.66 30.84
CA LEU A 153 6.49 5.74 30.05
C LEU A 153 7.00 6.89 30.92
N SER A 154 6.32 7.22 32.03
CA SER A 154 6.83 8.23 32.97
C SER A 154 8.12 7.78 33.64
N LEU A 155 8.24 6.51 34.01
CA LEU A 155 9.47 5.96 34.60
C LEU A 155 10.63 5.92 33.60
N GLY A 156 10.36 5.70 32.31
CA GLY A 156 11.38 5.71 31.26
C GLY A 156 11.83 7.10 30.80
N ARG A 157 11.12 8.17 31.18
CA ARG A 157 11.48 9.57 30.87
C ARG A 157 12.31 10.23 31.96
N THR A 158 12.26 9.72 33.18
CA THR A 158 13.12 10.17 34.26
C THR A 158 14.52 9.59 34.04
N PRO A 159 15.56 10.40 33.75
CA PRO A 159 16.92 9.88 33.85
C PRO A 159 17.13 9.38 35.29
N PRO A 160 17.86 8.28 35.51
CA PRO A 160 18.27 7.93 36.86
C PRO A 160 19.15 9.08 37.36
N THR A 161 18.64 9.88 38.29
CA THR A 161 19.47 10.76 39.09
C THR A 161 20.47 9.86 39.79
N THR A 162 21.71 9.83 39.30
CA THR A 162 22.79 9.19 40.04
C THR A 162 22.89 9.89 41.39
N ALA A 163 23.23 9.15 42.44
CA ALA A 163 23.37 9.68 43.81
C ALA A 163 24.33 10.90 43.87
N LEU A 164 25.21 11.04 42.88
CA LEU A 164 26.14 12.14 42.71
C LEU A 164 25.45 13.49 42.39
N ASP A 165 24.39 13.49 41.58
CA ASP A 165 23.68 14.73 41.22
C ASP A 165 22.76 15.21 42.33
N ALA A 166 22.23 14.29 43.15
CA ALA A 166 21.50 14.63 44.38
C ALA A 166 22.42 15.30 45.43
N ALA A 167 23.70 14.92 45.49
CA ALA A 167 24.69 15.51 46.39
C ALA A 167 25.12 16.93 45.96
N LYS A 168 25.15 17.21 44.66
CA LYS A 168 25.51 18.53 44.10
C LYS A 168 24.41 19.57 44.34
N LEU A 169 23.14 19.19 44.29
CA LEU A 169 22.03 20.11 44.56
C LEU A 169 21.92 20.50 46.05
N ALA A 170 22.40 19.63 46.95
CA ALA A 170 22.38 19.88 48.39
C ALA A 170 23.48 20.86 48.86
N THR A 171 24.48 21.15 48.03
CA THR A 171 25.68 21.94 48.43
C THR A 171 25.74 23.36 47.87
N GLY A 172 24.76 23.78 47.06
CA GLY A 172 24.50 25.21 46.79
C GLY A 172 25.63 26.01 46.14
N ALA A 173 26.43 25.43 45.23
CA ALA A 173 27.46 26.18 44.50
C ALA A 173 26.87 26.94 43.29
N PRO A 174 27.26 28.21 43.04
CA PRO A 174 26.66 29.03 41.98
C PRO A 174 27.26 28.77 40.59
N PRO A 175 26.52 29.09 39.50
CA PRO A 175 26.98 28.94 38.12
C PRO A 175 27.80 30.16 37.69
N GLN A 176 28.95 29.94 37.05
CA GLN A 176 29.77 30.99 36.46
C GLN A 176 29.49 31.05 34.95
N GLY A 177 29.15 32.25 34.47
CA GLY A 177 28.71 32.53 33.11
C GLY A 177 29.78 33.08 32.17
N ASP A 178 29.40 32.99 30.88
CA ASP A 178 29.70 33.75 29.64
C ASP A 178 31.11 34.25 29.27
N ASP A 179 31.39 33.98 27.98
CA ASP A 179 32.05 34.79 26.93
C ASP A 179 33.54 35.15 27.12
N ASP A 180 34.44 35.10 26.14
CA ASP A 180 34.41 35.06 24.67
C ASP A 180 35.81 34.56 24.16
N GLU A 181 35.90 34.36 22.84
CA GLU A 181 37.10 34.42 21.96
C GLU A 181 37.55 33.11 21.29
N ASP A 182 37.60 33.20 19.95
CA ASP A 182 38.11 32.27 18.96
C ASP A 182 39.50 31.73 19.30
N ASP A 183 39.76 30.44 19.05
CA ASP A 183 41.01 29.94 18.47
C ASP A 183 40.90 28.45 18.10
N ASP A 184 41.54 28.10 16.98
CA ASP A 184 41.65 26.75 16.41
C ASP A 184 42.06 25.68 17.46
N TYR A 185 41.32 24.58 17.59
CA TYR A 185 41.70 23.45 18.46
C TYR A 185 41.90 22.14 17.68
N GLU A 186 43.17 21.75 17.54
CA GLU A 186 43.61 20.40 17.17
C GLU A 186 43.17 19.38 18.25
N PRO A 187 42.86 18.12 17.90
CA PRO A 187 42.46 17.13 18.89
C PRO A 187 43.66 16.71 19.73
N ASP A 188 43.85 17.35 20.88
CA ASP A 188 44.83 16.96 21.88
C ASP A 188 44.34 15.67 22.57
N TYR A 189 45.10 14.59 22.40
CA TYR A 189 44.84 13.33 23.10
C TYR A 189 45.14 13.55 24.59
N PRO A 190 44.21 13.25 25.52
CA PRO A 190 44.49 13.39 26.94
C PRO A 190 45.59 12.39 27.32
N ILE A 191 46.74 12.91 27.75
CA ILE A 191 47.75 12.14 28.45
C ILE A 191 47.08 11.59 29.70
N GLU A 192 47.03 10.26 29.84
CA GLU A 192 46.45 9.60 31.01
C GLU A 192 47.07 10.21 32.29
N ASP A 193 46.20 10.73 33.14
CA ASP A 193 46.57 11.41 34.37
C ASP A 193 47.33 10.45 35.29
N ALA A 194 48.42 10.92 35.91
CA ALA A 194 49.31 10.07 36.70
C ALA A 194 48.55 9.34 37.84
N GLU A 195 47.44 9.90 38.31
CA GLU A 195 46.55 9.33 39.34
C GLU A 195 45.69 8.16 38.85
N GLN A 196 45.33 8.10 37.55
CA GLN A 196 44.60 6.95 36.97
C GLN A 196 45.48 5.71 36.84
N ILE A 197 46.79 5.87 36.63
CA ILE A 197 47.74 4.77 36.52
C ILE A 197 47.95 4.11 37.90
N VAL A 198 48.04 4.91 38.97
CA VAL A 198 48.19 4.38 40.34
C VAL A 198 46.92 3.65 40.81
N ASN A 199 45.74 4.14 40.45
CA ASN A 199 44.47 3.48 40.78
C ASN A 199 44.26 2.15 40.01
N LYS A 200 44.78 2.03 38.79
CA LYS A 200 44.79 0.75 38.05
C LYS A 200 45.76 -0.27 38.68
N LEU A 201 46.90 0.18 39.21
CA LEU A 201 47.86 -0.70 39.90
C LEU A 201 47.37 -1.19 41.27
N ASN A 202 46.60 -0.38 41.99
CA ASN A 202 46.16 -0.69 43.36
C ASN A 202 44.92 -1.62 43.41
N ASN A 203 44.19 -1.77 42.30
CA ASN A 203 43.02 -2.65 42.17
C ASN A 203 43.33 -3.99 41.49
N ALA A 204 44.60 -4.31 41.25
CA ALA A 204 44.99 -5.63 40.75
C ALA A 204 44.76 -6.70 41.85
N PRO A 205 44.04 -7.81 41.57
CA PRO A 205 43.87 -8.89 42.54
C PRO A 205 45.22 -9.55 42.87
N PRO A 206 45.42 -10.05 44.11
CA PRO A 206 46.66 -10.75 44.48
C PRO A 206 46.83 -12.05 43.69
N ASP A 207 48.06 -12.30 43.23
CA ASP A 207 48.47 -13.33 42.25
C ASP A 207 48.45 -14.79 42.75
N ASP A 208 47.90 -15.08 43.93
CA ASP A 208 48.03 -16.41 44.59
C ASP A 208 46.70 -17.06 45.00
N LEU A 209 45.74 -17.18 44.06
CA LEU A 209 44.59 -18.07 44.23
C LEU A 209 44.46 -19.04 43.05
N PRO A 210 44.42 -20.38 43.29
CA PRO A 210 44.21 -21.34 42.22
C PRO A 210 42.87 -21.08 41.50
N PRO A 211 42.82 -21.19 40.16
CA PRO A 211 41.62 -20.88 39.41
C PRO A 211 40.63 -22.04 39.49
N GLU A 212 39.75 -22.04 40.48
CA GLU A 212 38.49 -22.81 40.45
C GLU A 212 37.35 -21.98 39.85
N ARG A 213 37.57 -21.35 38.68
CA ARG A 213 36.45 -20.95 37.83
C ARG A 213 36.33 -21.95 36.70
N PRO A 214 35.22 -22.72 36.61
CA PRO A 214 34.96 -23.48 35.41
C PRO A 214 34.93 -22.49 34.22
N PRO A 215 35.49 -22.88 33.06
CA PRO A 215 35.60 -21.99 31.93
C PRO A 215 34.21 -21.48 31.56
N GLU A 216 34.06 -20.17 31.54
CA GLU A 216 32.85 -19.49 31.08
C GLU A 216 32.71 -19.81 29.59
N VAL A 217 31.93 -20.85 29.29
CA VAL A 217 31.59 -21.23 27.93
C VAL A 217 30.77 -20.08 27.38
N ALA A 218 31.42 -19.18 26.66
CA ALA A 218 30.76 -18.18 25.85
C ALA A 218 29.89 -18.93 24.84
N LEU A 219 28.60 -19.08 25.18
CA LEU A 219 27.60 -19.59 24.26
C LEU A 219 27.67 -18.69 23.02
N GLY A 220 28.20 -19.23 21.92
CA GLY A 220 28.21 -18.55 20.64
C GLY A 220 26.80 -18.08 20.27
N PRO A 221 26.65 -17.11 19.35
CA PRO A 221 25.35 -16.55 19.02
C PRO A 221 24.35 -17.66 18.69
N PHE A 222 23.38 -17.86 19.58
CA PHE A 222 22.36 -18.89 19.45
C PHE A 222 21.56 -18.61 18.19
N ARG A 223 21.79 -19.41 17.15
CA ARG A 223 21.02 -19.37 15.91
C ARG A 223 20.01 -20.50 15.95
N ILE A 224 18.74 -20.11 16.02
CA ILE A 224 17.63 -21.03 15.80
C ILE A 224 17.87 -21.70 14.43
N PRO A 225 17.88 -23.03 14.34
CA PRO A 225 18.02 -23.71 13.06
C PRO A 225 16.91 -23.25 12.11
N GLN A 226 17.28 -23.02 10.85
CA GLN A 226 16.28 -22.63 9.85
C GLN A 226 15.21 -23.70 9.77
N PRO A 227 13.93 -23.33 9.69
CA PRO A 227 12.86 -24.30 9.56
C PRO A 227 13.12 -25.16 8.31
N PRO A 228 12.74 -26.45 8.34
CA PRO A 228 12.82 -27.31 7.17
C PRO A 228 12.16 -26.62 5.97
N PRO A 229 12.76 -26.66 4.77
CA PRO A 229 12.13 -26.12 3.58
C PRO A 229 10.83 -26.88 3.32
N LEU A 230 9.78 -26.15 2.93
CA LEU A 230 8.52 -26.74 2.52
C LEU A 230 8.74 -27.64 1.30
N THR A 231 8.08 -28.78 1.27
CA THR A 231 8.02 -29.60 0.05
C THR A 231 7.24 -28.88 -1.06
N GLU A 232 7.41 -29.30 -2.31
CA GLU A 232 6.69 -28.70 -3.45
C GLU A 232 5.16 -28.84 -3.28
N GLU A 233 4.70 -29.99 -2.78
CA GLU A 233 3.30 -30.28 -2.51
C GLU A 233 2.72 -29.41 -1.39
N GLU A 234 3.43 -29.27 -0.27
CA GLU A 234 3.02 -28.37 0.83
C GLU A 234 3.00 -26.91 0.36
N THR A 235 3.96 -26.51 -0.47
CA THR A 235 4.02 -25.16 -1.04
C THR A 235 2.81 -24.90 -1.94
N GLU A 236 2.43 -25.86 -2.77
CA GLU A 236 1.24 -25.80 -3.62
C GLU A 236 -0.06 -25.74 -2.78
N GLU A 237 -0.18 -26.56 -1.74
CA GLU A 237 -1.36 -26.55 -0.86
C GLU A 237 -1.50 -25.23 -0.10
N HIS A 238 -0.43 -24.77 0.55
CA HIS A 238 -0.43 -23.52 1.32
C HIS A 238 -0.67 -22.30 0.44
N SER A 239 -0.10 -22.28 -0.77
CA SER A 239 -0.33 -21.19 -1.72
C SER A 239 -1.77 -21.15 -2.21
N LYS A 240 -2.37 -22.29 -2.59
CA LYS A 240 -3.81 -22.37 -2.94
C LYS A 240 -4.70 -21.90 -1.79
N GLY A 241 -4.41 -22.35 -0.56
CA GLY A 241 -5.12 -21.90 0.64
C GLY A 241 -5.01 -20.39 0.87
N THR A 242 -3.82 -19.84 0.66
CA THR A 242 -3.56 -18.39 0.79
C THR A 242 -4.30 -17.58 -0.26
N VAL A 243 -4.24 -17.99 -1.53
CA VAL A 243 -4.99 -17.35 -2.63
C VAL A 243 -6.49 -17.35 -2.31
N ARG A 244 -7.05 -18.52 -1.93
CA ARG A 244 -8.46 -18.63 -1.58
C ARG A 244 -8.86 -17.69 -0.43
N ARG A 245 -8.02 -17.59 0.61
CA ARG A 245 -8.26 -16.70 1.75
C ARG A 245 -8.27 -15.23 1.33
N VAL A 246 -7.28 -14.80 0.55
CA VAL A 246 -7.16 -13.41 0.08
C VAL A 246 -8.35 -13.01 -0.79
N PHE A 247 -8.75 -13.86 -1.74
CA PHE A 247 -9.94 -13.62 -2.55
C PHE A 247 -11.24 -13.68 -1.72
N GLY A 248 -11.30 -14.53 -0.69
CA GLY A 248 -12.40 -14.53 0.28
C GLY A 248 -12.52 -13.20 1.03
N THR A 249 -11.40 -12.60 1.44
CA THR A 249 -11.37 -11.26 2.05
C THR A 249 -11.83 -10.20 1.05
N MET A 250 -11.36 -10.25 -0.21
CA MET A 250 -11.75 -9.28 -1.24
C MET A 250 -13.27 -9.36 -1.54
N SER A 251 -13.82 -10.57 -1.67
CA SER A 251 -15.26 -10.77 -1.84
C SER A 251 -16.09 -10.28 -0.66
N ALA A 252 -15.59 -10.41 0.57
CA ALA A 252 -16.27 -9.86 1.75
C ALA A 252 -16.30 -8.32 1.74
N LEU A 253 -15.26 -7.68 1.20
CA LEU A 253 -15.16 -6.23 1.07
C LEU A 253 -16.02 -5.66 -0.07
N ASP A 254 -16.36 -6.44 -1.10
CA ASP A 254 -17.25 -6.02 -2.21
C ASP A 254 -18.62 -5.51 -1.74
N GLY A 255 -19.13 -6.04 -0.63
CA GLY A 255 -20.43 -5.67 -0.07
C GLY A 255 -20.42 -4.38 0.77
N THR A 256 -19.24 -3.88 1.15
CA THR A 256 -19.11 -2.66 1.94
C THR A 256 -19.20 -1.44 1.02
N THR A 257 -20.25 -0.63 1.17
CA THR A 257 -20.43 0.58 0.36
C THR A 257 -19.24 1.51 0.55
N ALA A 258 -18.64 1.92 -0.57
CA ALA A 258 -17.46 2.79 -0.59
C ALA A 258 -17.75 4.07 0.20
N ALA A 259 -17.19 4.16 1.41
CA ALA A 259 -17.08 5.44 2.10
C ALA A 259 -16.32 6.37 1.16
N LYS A 260 -16.85 7.59 0.95
CA LYS A 260 -16.27 8.61 0.05
C LYS A 260 -14.76 8.62 0.20
N SER A 261 -14.04 8.12 -0.79
CA SER A 261 -12.59 8.07 -0.74
C SER A 261 -12.07 9.50 -0.70
N ALA A 262 -11.35 9.83 0.37
CA ALA A 262 -10.63 11.09 0.44
C ALA A 262 -9.64 11.11 -0.74
N VAL A 263 -9.70 12.18 -1.55
CA VAL A 263 -8.81 12.38 -2.71
C VAL A 263 -7.37 12.27 -2.21
N THR A 264 -6.75 11.14 -2.51
CA THR A 264 -5.49 10.74 -1.89
C THR A 264 -4.34 11.21 -2.76
N GLY A 265 -3.42 11.96 -2.17
CA GLY A 265 -2.32 12.63 -2.89
C GLY A 265 -1.27 11.68 -3.45
N VAL A 266 -0.39 12.21 -4.30
CA VAL A 266 0.65 11.51 -5.10
C VAL A 266 1.64 10.67 -4.25
N ASN A 267 1.67 10.84 -2.93
CA ASN A 267 2.59 10.13 -2.02
C ASN A 267 1.94 8.97 -1.24
N ARG A 268 0.67 8.63 -1.43
CA ARG A 268 0.09 7.47 -0.72
C ARG A 268 0.77 6.20 -1.23
N LEU A 269 1.34 5.44 -0.29
CA LEU A 269 1.82 4.09 -0.58
C LEU A 269 0.61 3.24 -0.96
N ALA A 270 0.66 2.59 -2.12
CA ALA A 270 -0.35 1.62 -2.49
C ALA A 270 -0.45 0.53 -1.39
N ALA A 271 -1.68 0.17 -1.03
CA ALA A 271 -2.02 -0.80 0.00
C ALA A 271 -1.83 -0.39 1.48
N SER A 272 -1.90 0.90 1.81
CA SER A 272 -1.76 1.37 3.21
C SER A 272 -3.00 1.16 4.09
N ASP A 273 -4.22 1.23 3.53
CA ASP A 273 -5.44 1.33 4.35
C ASP A 273 -6.23 0.01 4.43
N TYR A 274 -5.63 -1.11 4.01
CA TYR A 274 -6.23 -2.46 3.99
C TYR A 274 -7.65 -2.53 3.38
N ASP A 275 -7.97 -1.55 2.52
CA ASP A 275 -9.24 -1.40 1.83
C ASP A 275 -9.33 -2.35 0.62
N ARG A 276 -10.50 -2.41 -0.01
CA ARG A 276 -10.72 -3.23 -1.20
C ARG A 276 -9.68 -2.94 -2.29
N ASP A 277 -9.41 -1.65 -2.54
CA ASP A 277 -8.48 -1.21 -3.57
C ASP A 277 -7.02 -1.57 -3.24
N ALA A 278 -6.64 -1.58 -1.97
CA ALA A 278 -5.36 -2.08 -1.46
C ALA A 278 -5.18 -3.57 -1.78
N TRP A 279 -6.19 -4.39 -1.45
CA TRP A 279 -6.18 -5.81 -1.73
C TRP A 279 -6.12 -6.10 -3.23
N VAL A 280 -6.94 -5.42 -4.03
CA VAL A 280 -6.89 -5.50 -5.49
C VAL A 280 -5.49 -5.18 -6.02
N THR A 281 -4.91 -4.06 -5.57
CA THR A 281 -3.58 -3.63 -6.01
C THR A 281 -2.50 -4.65 -5.64
N MET A 282 -2.56 -5.20 -4.43
CA MET A 282 -1.61 -6.21 -3.97
C MET A 282 -1.73 -7.50 -4.78
N ILE A 283 -2.95 -8.00 -5.00
CA ILE A 283 -3.21 -9.20 -5.81
C ILE A 283 -2.71 -9.02 -7.24
N CYS A 284 -3.02 -7.89 -7.89
CA CYS A 284 -2.56 -7.61 -9.26
C CYS A 284 -1.02 -7.61 -9.33
N ARG A 285 -0.34 -7.04 -8.33
CA ARG A 285 1.13 -7.02 -8.28
C ARG A 285 1.73 -8.37 -7.95
N LEU A 286 1.11 -9.16 -7.08
CA LEU A 286 1.56 -10.53 -6.80
C LEU A 286 1.40 -11.41 -8.05
N ALA A 287 0.28 -11.29 -8.76
CA ALA A 287 0.03 -12.00 -10.01
C ALA A 287 1.07 -11.68 -11.09
N THR A 288 1.48 -10.42 -11.20
CA THR A 288 2.31 -9.92 -12.30
C THR A 288 3.81 -9.95 -11.99
N ARG A 289 4.21 -9.50 -10.80
CA ARG A 289 5.61 -9.22 -10.45
C ARG A 289 6.31 -10.36 -9.72
N ALA A 290 5.59 -11.23 -9.02
CA ALA A 290 6.22 -12.25 -8.17
C ALA A 290 7.02 -13.29 -8.96
N SER A 291 6.55 -13.65 -10.16
CA SER A 291 7.25 -14.57 -11.07
C SER A 291 8.08 -13.87 -12.15
N ALA A 292 8.05 -12.53 -12.21
CA ALA A 292 8.67 -11.79 -13.30
C ALA A 292 10.19 -12.03 -13.36
N GLY A 293 10.68 -12.48 -14.52
CA GLY A 293 12.09 -12.87 -14.74
C GLY A 293 12.47 -14.27 -14.26
N LEU A 294 11.60 -14.98 -13.55
CA LEU A 294 11.85 -16.34 -13.05
C LEU A 294 11.25 -17.43 -13.95
N GLU A 295 10.32 -17.08 -14.84
CA GLU A 295 9.54 -18.05 -15.62
C GLU A 295 10.35 -18.77 -16.71
N ASN A 296 11.44 -18.15 -17.19
CA ASN A 296 12.37 -18.76 -18.17
C ASN A 296 13.61 -19.40 -17.53
N SER A 297 13.78 -19.28 -16.20
CA SER A 297 14.92 -19.88 -15.51
C SER A 297 14.71 -21.39 -15.38
N LYS A 298 15.13 -22.14 -16.40
CA LYS A 298 15.42 -23.58 -16.24
C LYS A 298 16.52 -23.69 -15.19
N VAL A 299 16.15 -24.01 -13.96
CA VAL A 299 17.12 -24.43 -12.94
C VAL A 299 17.81 -25.66 -13.51
N LYS A 300 19.06 -25.50 -13.97
CA LYS A 300 19.92 -26.64 -14.25
C LYS A 300 20.19 -27.30 -12.92
N SER A 301 19.38 -28.32 -12.59
CA SER A 301 19.74 -29.26 -11.56
C SER A 301 20.99 -30.00 -12.05
N GLU A 302 22.13 -29.80 -11.39
CA GLU A 302 23.30 -30.66 -11.61
C GLU A 302 22.95 -32.05 -11.07
N GLY A 303 22.48 -32.95 -11.94
CA GLY A 303 22.38 -34.36 -11.57
C GLY A 303 21.35 -35.25 -12.25
N GLU A 304 20.41 -34.75 -13.05
CA GLU A 304 19.39 -35.62 -13.64
C GLU A 304 19.26 -35.49 -15.15
N SER A 305 19.64 -36.57 -15.82
CA SER A 305 19.51 -36.85 -17.24
C SER A 305 18.05 -36.75 -17.72
N ASN A 306 17.81 -35.85 -18.68
CA ASN A 306 16.92 -36.02 -19.84
C ASN A 306 15.61 -36.83 -19.68
N GLN A 307 14.82 -36.64 -18.63
CA GLN A 307 13.49 -37.27 -18.57
C GLN A 307 12.41 -36.56 -17.73
N SER A 308 12.35 -35.22 -17.78
CA SER A 308 11.16 -34.48 -17.32
C SER A 308 10.59 -33.61 -18.44
N LEU A 309 9.98 -34.27 -19.43
CA LEU A 309 8.99 -33.61 -20.28
C LEU A 309 7.81 -33.17 -19.40
N SER A 310 7.70 -31.84 -19.22
CA SER A 310 6.49 -31.10 -18.85
C SER A 310 5.71 -31.53 -17.61
N ARG A 311 6.34 -31.54 -16.42
CA ARG A 311 5.55 -31.15 -15.24
C ARG A 311 5.57 -29.63 -15.21
N GLN A 312 4.48 -29.01 -15.65
CA GLN A 312 4.31 -27.56 -15.60
C GLN A 312 4.42 -27.16 -14.13
N ALA A 313 5.60 -26.66 -13.72
CA ALA A 313 5.87 -26.32 -12.34
C ALA A 313 4.76 -25.40 -11.85
N PHE A 314 4.20 -25.72 -10.68
CA PHE A 314 3.11 -24.96 -10.12
C PHE A 314 3.55 -23.49 -9.95
N SER A 315 2.87 -22.59 -10.66
CA SER A 315 3.13 -21.15 -10.60
C SER A 315 2.05 -20.48 -9.76
N VAL A 316 2.45 -19.98 -8.59
CA VAL A 316 1.56 -19.19 -7.71
C VAL A 316 0.98 -18.00 -8.47
N SER A 317 1.78 -17.34 -9.30
CA SER A 317 1.34 -16.22 -10.13
C SER A 317 0.21 -16.62 -11.08
N ASP A 318 0.34 -17.74 -11.77
CA ASP A 318 -0.71 -18.21 -12.70
C ASP A 318 -1.98 -18.64 -11.96
N SER A 319 -1.84 -19.26 -10.78
CA SER A 319 -2.96 -19.56 -9.89
C SER A 319 -3.71 -18.30 -9.45
N ILE A 320 -2.98 -17.23 -9.10
CA ILE A 320 -3.58 -15.92 -8.78
C ILE A 320 -4.28 -15.34 -10.01
N ARG A 321 -3.67 -15.38 -11.20
CA ARG A 321 -4.26 -14.86 -12.44
C ARG A 321 -5.53 -15.61 -12.84
N ASP A 322 -5.54 -16.94 -12.72
CA ASP A 322 -6.74 -17.75 -12.96
C ASP A 322 -7.85 -17.41 -11.98
N THR A 323 -7.53 -17.28 -10.69
CA THR A 323 -8.51 -16.89 -9.67
C THR A 323 -9.04 -15.47 -9.91
N LEU A 324 -8.16 -14.54 -10.32
CA LEU A 324 -8.52 -13.16 -10.66
C LEU A 324 -9.43 -13.09 -11.89
N TYR A 325 -9.15 -13.90 -12.91
CA TYR A 325 -10.01 -14.06 -14.08
C TYR A 325 -11.41 -14.54 -13.68
N MET A 326 -11.50 -15.62 -12.88
CA MET A 326 -12.81 -16.15 -12.44
C MET A 326 -13.57 -15.12 -11.62
N TYR A 327 -12.89 -14.45 -10.68
CA TYR A 327 -13.46 -13.40 -9.86
C TYR A 327 -13.98 -12.23 -10.69
N VAL A 328 -13.25 -11.79 -11.72
CA VAL A 328 -13.72 -10.73 -12.63
C VAL A 328 -14.94 -11.18 -13.44
N VAL A 329 -14.91 -12.37 -14.05
CA VAL A 329 -15.97 -12.82 -14.97
C VAL A 329 -17.29 -13.07 -14.23
N GLU A 330 -17.24 -13.54 -12.99
CA GLU A 330 -18.43 -13.78 -12.14
C GLU A 330 -19.34 -12.54 -12.00
N ASP A 331 -18.76 -11.35 -11.86
CA ASP A 331 -19.50 -10.08 -11.84
C ASP A 331 -18.73 -8.97 -12.57
N PHE A 332 -18.55 -9.16 -13.88
CA PHE A 332 -17.71 -8.27 -14.68
C PHE A 332 -18.25 -6.83 -14.73
N ARG A 333 -19.55 -6.61 -14.55
CA ARG A 333 -20.13 -5.26 -14.58
C ARG A 333 -19.69 -4.44 -13.37
N ARG A 334 -19.62 -5.04 -12.17
CA ARG A 334 -19.12 -4.38 -10.96
C ARG A 334 -17.60 -4.43 -10.81
N ARG A 335 -16.95 -5.42 -11.45
CA ARG A 335 -15.51 -5.70 -11.30
C ARG A 335 -14.67 -5.29 -12.51
N ILE A 336 -15.23 -4.54 -13.47
CA ILE A 336 -14.50 -4.13 -14.68
C ILE A 336 -13.27 -3.27 -14.36
N ASP A 337 -13.36 -2.43 -13.33
CA ASP A 337 -12.26 -1.57 -12.89
C ASP A 337 -11.06 -2.39 -12.41
N ILE A 338 -11.34 -3.53 -11.77
CA ILE A 338 -10.32 -4.49 -11.32
C ILE A 338 -9.65 -5.13 -12.53
N ALA A 339 -10.43 -5.55 -13.53
CA ALA A 339 -9.91 -6.12 -14.77
C ALA A 339 -9.01 -5.12 -15.53
N ILE A 340 -9.44 -3.87 -15.64
CA ILE A 340 -8.68 -2.80 -16.30
C ILE A 340 -7.38 -2.53 -15.53
N SER A 341 -7.44 -2.41 -14.22
CA SER A 341 -6.25 -2.19 -13.37
C SER A 341 -5.25 -3.34 -13.50
N TRP A 342 -5.72 -4.58 -13.43
CA TRP A 342 -4.89 -5.77 -13.60
C TRP A 342 -4.23 -5.83 -14.97
N LEU A 343 -4.99 -5.64 -16.06
CA LEU A 343 -4.46 -5.71 -17.41
C LEU A 343 -3.49 -4.56 -17.73
N ASN A 344 -3.69 -3.39 -17.13
CA ASN A 344 -2.71 -2.30 -17.19
C ASN A 344 -1.40 -2.69 -16.49
N GLU A 345 -1.49 -3.34 -15.33
CA GLU A 345 -0.33 -3.84 -14.60
C GLU A 345 0.39 -4.97 -15.36
N GLU A 346 -0.33 -5.93 -15.95
CA GLU A 346 0.26 -6.98 -16.82
C GLU A 346 1.01 -6.38 -18.00
N TRP A 347 0.38 -5.46 -18.73
CA TRP A 347 1.04 -4.80 -19.84
C TRP A 347 2.28 -4.03 -19.40
N TYR A 348 2.19 -3.29 -18.29
CA TYR A 348 3.32 -2.54 -17.77
C TYR A 348 4.48 -3.47 -17.38
N ASN A 349 4.18 -4.61 -16.75
CA ASN A 349 5.17 -5.61 -16.41
C ASN A 349 5.80 -6.23 -17.67
N ASP A 350 5.01 -6.60 -18.67
CA ASP A 350 5.51 -7.09 -19.96
C ASP A 350 6.46 -6.08 -20.61
N GLN A 351 6.14 -4.78 -20.59
CA GLN A 351 7.02 -3.73 -21.13
C GLN A 351 8.32 -3.55 -20.34
N ILE A 352 8.32 -3.81 -19.03
CA ILE A 352 9.55 -3.80 -18.23
C ILE A 352 10.39 -5.03 -18.55
N GLN A 353 9.76 -6.20 -18.59
CA GLN A 353 10.45 -7.46 -18.86
C GLN A 353 11.06 -7.47 -20.26
N LEU A 354 10.35 -6.95 -21.26
CA LEU A 354 10.86 -6.87 -22.64
C LEU A 354 12.11 -5.97 -22.76
N LYS A 355 12.25 -4.96 -21.90
CA LYS A 355 13.45 -4.12 -21.85
C LYS A 355 14.64 -4.82 -21.19
N GLN A 356 14.39 -5.81 -20.36
CA GLN A 356 15.42 -6.59 -19.67
C GLN A 356 15.83 -7.80 -20.50
N ASP A 357 14.86 -8.48 -21.11
CA ASP A 357 15.01 -9.66 -21.96
C ASP A 357 13.98 -9.62 -23.10
N GLU A 358 14.47 -9.56 -24.34
CA GLU A 358 13.62 -9.56 -25.55
C GLU A 358 12.81 -10.85 -25.69
N ASN A 359 13.24 -11.96 -25.06
CA ASN A 359 12.56 -13.26 -25.08
C ASN A 359 11.68 -13.49 -23.84
N SER A 360 11.39 -12.44 -23.07
CA SER A 360 10.48 -12.54 -21.93
C SER A 360 9.07 -12.97 -22.35
N VAL A 361 8.45 -13.81 -21.52
CA VAL A 361 7.08 -14.29 -21.73
C VAL A 361 6.10 -13.11 -21.56
N GLN A 362 5.24 -12.90 -22.55
CA GLN A 362 4.21 -11.85 -22.51
C GLN A 362 2.88 -12.43 -22.03
N HIS A 363 2.31 -11.83 -21.00
CA HIS A 363 1.08 -12.29 -20.37
C HIS A 363 -0.15 -11.48 -20.81
N TYR A 364 0.03 -10.19 -21.08
CA TYR A 364 -1.06 -9.26 -21.36
C TYR A 364 -2.01 -9.76 -22.45
N GLN A 365 -1.47 -10.15 -23.61
CA GLN A 365 -2.27 -10.58 -24.77
C GLN A 365 -3.10 -11.83 -24.45
N ARG A 366 -2.54 -12.78 -23.71
CA ARG A 366 -3.24 -14.00 -23.30
C ARG A 366 -4.42 -13.65 -22.39
N TRP A 367 -4.20 -12.82 -21.37
CA TRP A 367 -5.22 -12.54 -20.36
C TRP A 367 -6.31 -11.59 -20.84
N VAL A 368 -5.99 -10.58 -21.64
CA VAL A 368 -7.02 -9.70 -22.23
C VAL A 368 -7.97 -10.49 -23.13
N LEU A 369 -7.44 -11.44 -23.92
CA LEU A 369 -8.27 -12.30 -24.77
C LEU A 369 -9.14 -13.25 -23.94
N ARG A 370 -8.60 -13.85 -22.86
CA ARG A 370 -9.41 -14.69 -21.95
C ARG A 370 -10.52 -13.89 -21.28
N VAL A 371 -10.22 -12.70 -20.74
CA VAL A 371 -11.22 -11.83 -20.12
C VAL A 371 -12.32 -11.47 -21.13
N LEU A 372 -11.95 -11.08 -22.36
CA LEU A 372 -12.91 -10.81 -23.42
C LEU A 372 -13.79 -12.02 -23.74
N ASP A 373 -13.18 -13.20 -23.92
CA ASP A 373 -13.90 -14.44 -24.20
C ASP A 373 -14.84 -14.84 -23.05
N GLY A 374 -14.48 -14.50 -21.81
CA GLY A 374 -15.30 -14.71 -20.62
C GLY A 374 -16.50 -13.76 -20.53
N ILE A 375 -16.36 -12.49 -20.92
CA ILE A 375 -17.45 -11.50 -20.80
C ILE A 375 -18.37 -11.47 -22.02
N VAL A 376 -17.84 -11.72 -23.23
CA VAL A 376 -18.56 -11.59 -24.51
C VAL A 376 -19.90 -12.35 -24.54
N PRO A 377 -20.01 -13.59 -24.04
CA PRO A 377 -21.29 -14.31 -24.03
C PRO A 377 -22.39 -13.57 -23.25
N TYR A 378 -22.02 -12.83 -22.20
CA TYR A 378 -22.93 -12.21 -21.23
C TYR A 378 -23.20 -10.71 -21.48
N LEU A 379 -22.68 -10.16 -22.58
CA LEU A 379 -22.91 -8.77 -22.98
C LEU A 379 -24.28 -8.58 -23.62
N ASP A 380 -25.02 -7.58 -23.17
CA ASP A 380 -26.21 -7.05 -23.83
C ASP A 380 -25.80 -5.97 -24.86
N ALA A 381 -26.57 -5.80 -25.94
CA ALA A 381 -26.43 -4.71 -26.90
C ALA A 381 -26.35 -3.30 -26.27
N LYS A 382 -26.92 -3.11 -25.08
CA LYS A 382 -26.90 -1.83 -24.34
C LYS A 382 -25.71 -1.65 -23.41
N ASP A 383 -24.91 -2.69 -23.19
CA ASP A 383 -23.81 -2.65 -22.23
C ASP A 383 -22.63 -1.80 -22.72
N LYS A 384 -22.50 -0.59 -22.17
CA LYS A 384 -21.35 0.28 -22.42
C LYS A 384 -20.06 -0.20 -21.75
N VAL A 385 -20.12 -1.27 -20.96
CA VAL A 385 -18.98 -1.85 -20.24
C VAL A 385 -17.90 -2.30 -21.22
N LEU A 386 -18.27 -2.86 -22.39
CA LEU A 386 -17.30 -3.24 -23.41
C LEU A 386 -16.56 -2.03 -23.99
N ILE A 387 -17.28 -0.95 -24.32
CA ILE A 387 -16.69 0.29 -24.85
C ILE A 387 -15.68 0.85 -23.84
N ARG A 388 -16.09 0.90 -22.57
CA ARG A 388 -15.24 1.35 -21.47
C ARG A 388 -13.98 0.49 -21.35
N PHE A 389 -14.15 -0.82 -21.27
CA PHE A 389 -13.05 -1.78 -21.18
C PHE A 389 -12.04 -1.60 -22.31
N LEU A 390 -12.49 -1.62 -23.58
CA LEU A 390 -11.62 -1.44 -24.75
C LEU A 390 -10.93 -0.08 -24.79
N SER A 391 -11.54 0.95 -24.21
CA SER A 391 -10.96 2.28 -24.14
C SER A 391 -9.83 2.44 -23.12
N GLU A 392 -9.91 1.69 -22.03
CA GLU A 392 -9.00 1.84 -20.87
C GLU A 392 -7.88 0.80 -20.85
N ILE A 393 -7.96 -0.27 -21.65
CA ILE A 393 -6.86 -1.22 -21.81
C ILE A 393 -5.68 -0.63 -22.60
N PRO A 394 -4.43 -0.92 -22.22
CA PRO A 394 -3.25 -0.23 -22.75
C PRO A 394 -2.91 -0.65 -24.19
N GLY A 395 -2.91 -1.95 -24.50
CA GLY A 395 -2.57 -2.47 -25.82
C GLY A 395 -3.80 -2.95 -26.59
N MET A 396 -3.89 -2.61 -27.88
CA MET A 396 -4.90 -3.16 -28.78
C MET A 396 -4.20 -3.92 -29.90
N ASN A 397 -4.63 -5.15 -30.15
CA ASN A 397 -4.13 -5.99 -31.23
C ASN A 397 -5.28 -6.44 -32.14
N VAL A 398 -4.93 -7.06 -33.25
CA VAL A 398 -5.89 -7.58 -34.23
C VAL A 398 -6.77 -8.67 -33.62
N ASP A 399 -6.24 -9.49 -32.71
CA ASP A 399 -7.01 -10.57 -32.06
C ASP A 399 -8.15 -10.05 -31.18
N ILE A 400 -7.91 -8.97 -30.41
CA ILE A 400 -8.94 -8.31 -29.61
C ILE A 400 -10.05 -7.80 -30.53
N LEU A 401 -9.67 -7.11 -31.62
CA LEU A 401 -10.64 -6.62 -32.60
C LEU A 401 -11.40 -7.77 -33.28
N ALA A 402 -10.75 -8.90 -33.54
CA ALA A 402 -11.42 -10.09 -34.04
C ALA A 402 -12.50 -10.59 -33.08
N ARG A 403 -12.32 -10.47 -31.76
CA ARG A 403 -13.37 -10.82 -30.77
C ARG A 403 -14.51 -9.82 -30.77
N VAL A 404 -14.21 -8.54 -30.94
CA VAL A 404 -15.23 -7.50 -31.13
C VAL A 404 -16.03 -7.73 -32.40
N LYS A 405 -15.38 -8.10 -33.52
CA LYS A 405 -16.07 -8.45 -34.77
C LYS A 405 -17.00 -9.65 -34.62
N LYS A 406 -16.60 -10.67 -33.85
CA LYS A 406 -17.45 -11.84 -33.59
C LYS A 406 -18.77 -11.48 -32.93
N LEU A 407 -18.86 -10.37 -32.18
CA LEU A 407 -20.14 -9.90 -31.62
C LEU A 407 -21.15 -9.53 -32.71
N ALA A 408 -20.71 -9.08 -33.88
CA ALA A 408 -21.59 -8.72 -34.98
C ALA A 408 -22.23 -9.92 -35.68
N ARG A 409 -21.88 -11.16 -35.29
CA ARG A 409 -22.62 -12.36 -35.71
C ARG A 409 -24.03 -12.41 -35.15
N ASP A 410 -24.25 -11.74 -34.03
CA ASP A 410 -25.56 -11.58 -33.43
C ASP A 410 -26.14 -10.22 -33.87
N PRO A 411 -27.24 -10.18 -34.63
CA PRO A 411 -27.88 -8.94 -35.11
C PRO A 411 -28.13 -7.92 -33.99
N GLU A 412 -28.48 -8.38 -32.79
CA GLU A 412 -28.75 -7.48 -31.66
C GLU A 412 -27.49 -6.76 -31.19
N ARG A 413 -26.32 -7.40 -31.31
CA ARG A 413 -25.03 -6.91 -30.79
C ARG A 413 -24.19 -6.20 -31.84
N VAL A 414 -24.59 -6.18 -33.12
CA VAL A 414 -23.91 -5.45 -34.21
C VAL A 414 -23.71 -3.97 -33.86
N THR A 415 -24.75 -3.33 -33.31
CA THR A 415 -24.68 -1.92 -32.94
C THR A 415 -23.62 -1.66 -31.87
N LEU A 416 -23.51 -2.55 -30.87
CA LEU A 416 -22.50 -2.46 -29.82
C LEU A 416 -21.08 -2.61 -30.39
N ALA A 417 -20.87 -3.56 -31.30
CA ALA A 417 -19.58 -3.77 -31.94
C ALA A 417 -19.13 -2.52 -32.72
N ILE A 418 -20.03 -1.93 -33.51
CA ILE A 418 -19.74 -0.73 -34.30
C ILE A 418 -19.51 0.49 -33.40
N GLN A 419 -20.32 0.68 -32.36
CA GLN A 419 -20.11 1.77 -31.39
C GLN A 419 -18.76 1.64 -30.67
N SER A 420 -18.36 0.42 -30.32
CA SER A 420 -17.06 0.15 -29.72
C SER A 420 -15.91 0.54 -30.66
N LEU A 421 -15.98 0.16 -31.94
CA LEU A 421 -14.99 0.54 -32.94
C LEU A 421 -14.99 2.06 -33.21
N GLN A 422 -16.17 2.68 -33.30
CA GLN A 422 -16.31 4.12 -33.49
C GLN A 422 -15.61 4.90 -32.36
N TYR A 423 -15.79 4.45 -31.12
CA TYR A 423 -15.15 5.07 -29.97
C TYR A 423 -13.62 4.95 -30.06
N LEU A 424 -13.10 3.77 -30.40
CA LEU A 424 -11.67 3.55 -30.57
C LEU A 424 -11.07 4.44 -31.69
N LEU A 425 -11.75 4.56 -32.83
CA LEU A 425 -11.34 5.44 -33.94
C LEU A 425 -11.19 6.91 -33.52
N LEU A 426 -12.09 7.39 -32.65
CA LEU A 426 -12.11 8.78 -32.20
C LEU A 426 -11.09 9.04 -31.09
N MET A 427 -11.03 8.14 -30.10
CA MET A 427 -10.33 8.38 -28.84
C MET A 427 -8.91 7.82 -28.82
N ARG A 428 -8.55 6.91 -29.74
CA ARG A 428 -7.24 6.26 -29.78
C ARG A 428 -6.61 6.29 -31.18
N PRO A 429 -5.97 7.41 -31.57
CA PRO A 429 -5.34 7.56 -32.88
C PRO A 429 -4.37 6.44 -33.30
N PRO A 430 -3.52 5.86 -32.42
CA PRO A 430 -2.57 4.80 -32.82
C PRO A 430 -3.23 3.53 -33.35
N VAL A 431 -4.50 3.31 -33.00
CA VAL A 431 -5.26 2.10 -33.27
C VAL A 431 -6.20 2.26 -34.47
N ARG A 432 -6.17 3.44 -35.10
CA ARG A 432 -7.18 3.84 -36.07
C ARG A 432 -7.19 2.94 -37.29
N GLU A 433 -6.03 2.66 -37.88
CA GLU A 433 -5.94 1.85 -39.11
C GLU A 433 -6.53 0.45 -38.90
N ILE A 434 -6.10 -0.25 -37.85
CA ILE A 434 -6.62 -1.60 -37.55
C ILE A 434 -8.13 -1.60 -37.22
N CYS A 435 -8.66 -0.49 -36.69
CA CYS A 435 -10.11 -0.34 -36.46
C CYS A 435 -10.87 -0.05 -37.77
N ILE A 436 -10.28 0.70 -38.71
CA ILE A 436 -10.86 0.94 -40.04
C ILE A 436 -10.92 -0.39 -40.80
N ASP A 437 -9.85 -1.17 -40.78
CA ASP A 437 -9.81 -2.50 -41.41
C ASP A 437 -10.86 -3.44 -40.81
N ALA A 438 -11.01 -3.43 -39.48
CA ALA A 438 -12.06 -4.20 -38.81
C ALA A 438 -13.48 -3.74 -39.18
N LEU A 439 -13.68 -2.43 -39.38
CA LEU A 439 -14.96 -1.85 -39.77
C LEU A 439 -15.31 -2.14 -41.24
N GLU A 440 -14.31 -2.13 -42.13
CA GLU A 440 -14.47 -2.56 -43.52
C GLU A 440 -14.88 -4.03 -43.60
N ASP A 441 -14.21 -4.90 -42.84
CA ASP A 441 -14.56 -6.32 -42.76
C ASP A 441 -15.99 -6.53 -42.26
N LEU A 442 -16.43 -5.73 -41.28
CA LEU A 442 -17.81 -5.74 -40.81
C LEU A 442 -18.80 -5.31 -41.89
N TRP A 443 -18.48 -4.23 -42.62
CA TRP A 443 -19.31 -3.70 -43.68
C TRP A 443 -19.48 -4.69 -44.86
N ARG A 444 -18.41 -5.42 -45.21
CA ARG A 444 -18.44 -6.42 -46.30
C ARG A 444 -19.24 -7.67 -45.92
N ASN A 445 -19.11 -8.13 -44.67
CA ASN A 445 -19.58 -9.46 -44.27
C ASN A 445 -20.91 -9.48 -43.49
N TYR A 446 -21.40 -8.34 -42.99
CA TYR A 446 -22.60 -8.28 -42.16
C TYR A 446 -23.59 -7.23 -42.67
N ASP A 447 -24.78 -7.66 -43.10
CA ASP A 447 -25.79 -6.78 -43.70
C ASP A 447 -26.28 -5.71 -42.72
N ASP A 448 -26.55 -6.08 -41.47
CA ASP A 448 -27.00 -5.15 -40.42
C ASP A 448 -25.93 -4.10 -40.07
N ALA A 449 -24.65 -4.41 -40.36
CA ALA A 449 -23.54 -3.50 -40.14
C ALA A 449 -23.34 -2.49 -41.28
N LYS A 450 -23.95 -2.71 -42.47
CA LYS A 450 -23.68 -1.91 -43.67
C LYS A 450 -24.01 -0.43 -43.49
N ALA A 451 -25.25 -0.11 -43.12
CA ALA A 451 -25.69 1.28 -42.95
C ALA A 451 -24.90 2.05 -41.86
N PRO A 452 -24.70 1.52 -40.64
CA PRO A 452 -23.92 2.21 -39.61
C PRO A 452 -22.42 2.29 -39.94
N SER A 453 -21.83 1.25 -40.55
CA SER A 453 -20.40 1.26 -40.91
C SER A 453 -20.12 2.17 -42.11
N ALA A 454 -21.02 2.24 -43.10
CA ALA A 454 -20.88 3.12 -44.26
C ALA A 454 -20.72 4.59 -43.84
N LYS A 455 -21.50 5.06 -42.85
CA LYS A 455 -21.39 6.44 -42.33
C LYS A 455 -19.99 6.78 -41.83
N LEU A 456 -19.33 5.80 -41.20
CA LEU A 456 -17.98 5.94 -40.66
C LEU A 456 -16.92 5.78 -41.77
N LEU A 457 -17.12 4.82 -42.68
CA LEU A 457 -16.23 4.61 -43.83
C LEU A 457 -16.21 5.80 -44.78
N THR A 458 -17.33 6.50 -45.02
CA THR A 458 -17.33 7.73 -45.83
C THR A 458 -16.35 8.79 -45.27
N LYS A 459 -16.19 8.84 -43.94
CA LYS A 459 -15.32 9.81 -43.28
C LYS A 459 -13.84 9.39 -43.31
N TYR A 460 -13.56 8.11 -43.11
CA TYR A 460 -12.19 7.63 -42.88
C TYR A 460 -11.59 6.85 -44.06
N ARG A 461 -12.41 6.22 -44.90
CA ARG A 461 -12.00 5.40 -46.05
C ARG A 461 -13.06 5.42 -47.19
N PRO A 462 -13.29 6.57 -47.85
CA PRO A 462 -14.38 6.71 -48.83
C PRO A 462 -14.20 5.90 -50.13
N HIS A 463 -12.98 5.53 -50.49
CA HIS A 463 -12.69 4.76 -51.72
C HIS A 463 -13.32 3.35 -51.71
N VAL A 464 -13.41 2.71 -50.54
CA VAL A 464 -14.03 1.37 -50.39
C VAL A 464 -15.50 1.37 -50.81
N LEU A 465 -16.23 2.45 -50.52
CA LEU A 465 -17.64 2.59 -50.89
C LEU A 465 -17.81 2.86 -52.40
N GLN A 466 -16.84 3.57 -53.00
CA GLN A 466 -16.83 3.87 -54.44
C GLN A 466 -16.54 2.61 -55.27
N GLU A 467 -15.61 1.76 -54.83
CA GLU A 467 -15.32 0.47 -55.48
C GLU A 467 -16.54 -0.46 -55.48
N ALA A 468 -17.28 -0.52 -54.38
CA ALA A 468 -18.49 -1.34 -54.31
C ALA A 468 -19.63 -0.81 -55.20
N THR A 469 -19.76 0.51 -55.32
CA THR A 469 -20.74 1.14 -56.23
C THR A 469 -20.38 0.87 -57.69
N THR A 470 -19.09 0.86 -58.01
CA THR A 470 -18.56 0.56 -59.35
C THR A 470 -18.74 -0.92 -59.70
N ASN A 471 -18.45 -1.84 -58.76
CA ASN A 471 -18.60 -3.28 -58.96
C ASN A 471 -20.08 -3.70 -59.08
N GLY A 472 -20.99 -3.13 -58.28
CA GLY A 472 -22.43 -3.36 -58.41
C GLY A 472 -23.02 -2.84 -59.72
N SER A 473 -22.45 -1.77 -60.28
CA SER A 473 -22.84 -1.26 -61.61
C SER A 473 -22.35 -2.17 -62.75
N THR A 474 -21.22 -2.85 -62.59
CA THR A 474 -20.69 -3.80 -63.59
C THR A 474 -21.33 -5.19 -63.56
N GLU A 475 -21.87 -5.63 -62.42
CA GLU A 475 -22.64 -6.89 -62.35
C GLU A 475 -24.04 -6.75 -62.93
N GLY A 476 -24.71 -5.59 -62.73
CA GLY A 476 -26.01 -5.31 -63.35
C GLY A 476 -25.97 -5.18 -64.88
N MET A 477 -24.79 -4.93 -65.46
CA MET A 477 -24.59 -4.75 -66.90
C MET A 477 -24.20 -6.05 -67.63
N LYS A 478 -24.06 -7.17 -66.92
CA LYS A 478 -23.78 -8.52 -67.49
C LYS A 478 -25.00 -9.44 -67.53
N THR A 479 -26.17 -8.98 -67.09
CA THR A 479 -27.44 -9.74 -67.06
C THR A 479 -28.56 -9.11 -67.90
N GLU A 480 -28.23 -8.29 -68.89
CA GLU A 480 -29.17 -7.92 -69.98
C GLU A 480 -28.80 -8.60 -71.30
#